data_AF-A0A7K1XYI4-F1
#
_entry.id   AF-A0A7K1XYI4-F1
#
_cell.length_a   1.000
_cell.length_b   1.000
_cell.length_c   1.000
_cell.angle_alpha   90.00
_cell.angle_beta   90.00
_cell.angle_gamma   90.00
#
_symmetry.space_group_name_H-M   'P 1'
#
loop_
_entity.id
_entity.type
_entity.pdbx_description
1 polymer ?
#
loop_
_entity_poly.entity_id
_entity_poly.type
_entity_poly.pdbx_seq_one_letter_code
_entity_poly.pdbx_strand_id
1 'polypeptide(L)'
;MTGITILLKLLAAHLLGDFIFQGRKDAEAKNRKILTLALVKHLLIHAACILALFLFNIDYLVVIVILVSHLLIDMGKIGYHLRLRKAQERDPGMDVQHRPLIAFALDQAAHVVVIVACWAWTTGQYSALGQPLPAKIWIVLVAYLAVSLPASVFISICVKRWEEPVTGGLPNAGKLIGLIERALVLSFILQGSLAAIGFLMAAKSILRIGDLRDDKDHRKTEYILIGTLLSFSITIITGIIALYFIQLTP
;
A
#
# COMPACT_ATOMS: atom_id res chain seq x y z
N MET A 1 -13.05 26.68 -1.16
CA MET A 1 -12.07 25.63 -0.78
C MET A 1 -11.15 25.41 -1.98
N THR A 2 -9.85 25.17 -1.77
CA THR A 2 -8.96 24.83 -2.90
C THR A 2 -9.33 23.45 -3.47
N GLY A 3 -9.03 23.21 -4.75
CA GLY A 3 -9.34 21.92 -5.38
C GLY A 3 -8.74 20.74 -4.62
N ILE A 4 -7.50 20.88 -4.12
CA ILE A 4 -6.86 19.84 -3.32
C ILE A 4 -7.57 19.57 -1.99
N THR A 5 -8.12 20.60 -1.32
CA THR A 5 -8.89 20.39 -0.08
C THR A 5 -10.16 19.57 -0.35
N ILE A 6 -10.84 19.78 -1.47
CA ILE A 6 -12.01 18.98 -1.86
C ILE A 6 -11.61 17.53 -2.05
N LEU A 7 -10.55 17.26 -2.83
CA LEU A 7 -10.05 15.90 -3.06
C LEU A 7 -9.69 15.19 -1.75
N LEU A 8 -8.92 15.86 -0.88
CA LEU A 8 -8.50 15.30 0.40
C LEU A 8 -9.68 15.00 1.33
N LYS A 9 -10.70 15.85 1.37
CA LYS A 9 -11.90 15.59 2.17
C LYS A 9 -12.73 14.42 1.62
N LEU A 10 -12.86 14.28 0.30
CA LEU A 10 -13.53 13.13 -0.30
C LEU A 10 -12.77 11.82 -0.03
N LEU A 11 -11.45 11.83 -0.17
CA LEU A 11 -10.59 10.70 0.19
C LEU A 11 -10.68 10.37 1.68
N ALA A 12 -10.67 11.38 2.55
CA ALA A 12 -10.82 11.18 3.99
C ALA A 12 -12.18 10.58 4.34
N ALA A 13 -13.28 11.05 3.71
CA ALA A 13 -14.60 10.49 3.91
C ALA A 13 -14.66 9.00 3.55
N HIS A 14 -14.07 8.64 2.41
CA HIS A 14 -13.94 7.25 1.96
C HIS A 14 -13.15 6.40 2.96
N LEU A 15 -11.96 6.86 3.36
CA LEU A 15 -11.11 6.12 4.30
C LEU A 15 -11.78 5.94 5.68
N LEU A 16 -12.45 6.98 6.18
CA LEU A 16 -13.22 6.91 7.41
C LEU A 16 -14.36 5.89 7.29
N GLY A 17 -15.10 5.91 6.18
CA GLY A 17 -16.21 5.00 5.94
C GLY A 17 -15.79 3.54 5.83
N ASP A 18 -14.78 3.24 4.99
CA ASP A 18 -14.34 1.88 4.68
C ASP A 18 -13.49 1.23 5.79
N PHE A 19 -12.64 2.00 6.48
CA PHE A 19 -11.64 1.41 7.37
C PHE A 19 -11.85 1.72 8.85
N ILE A 20 -12.39 2.89 9.18
CA ILE A 20 -12.51 3.33 10.59
C ILE A 20 -13.90 3.00 11.14
N PHE A 21 -14.95 3.34 10.40
CA PHE A 21 -16.33 3.21 10.87
C PHE A 21 -17.04 1.95 10.37
N GLN A 22 -16.48 1.24 9.39
CA GLN A 22 -16.98 -0.09 9.02
C GLN A 22 -16.62 -1.13 10.09
N GLY A 23 -17.61 -1.59 10.84
CA GLY A 23 -17.41 -2.65 11.82
C GLY A 23 -17.07 -4.00 11.18
N ARG A 24 -16.16 -4.77 11.80
CA ARG A 24 -15.77 -6.12 11.34
C ARG A 24 -16.97 -7.06 11.13
N LYS A 25 -17.95 -7.01 12.03
CA LYS A 25 -19.20 -7.78 11.92
C LYS A 25 -20.03 -7.40 10.69
N ASP A 26 -20.07 -6.12 10.34
CA ASP A 26 -20.80 -5.62 9.17
C ASP A 26 -20.09 -6.02 7.87
N ALA A 27 -18.74 -5.99 7.86
CA ALA A 27 -17.94 -6.51 6.75
C ALA A 27 -18.15 -8.03 6.54
N GLU A 28 -18.19 -8.81 7.62
CA GLU A 28 -18.45 -10.26 7.57
C GLU A 28 -19.89 -10.58 7.15
N ALA A 29 -20.87 -9.77 7.56
CA ALA A 29 -22.28 -9.94 7.18
C ALA A 29 -22.51 -9.67 5.68
N LYS A 30 -21.85 -8.66 5.12
CA LYS A 30 -21.87 -8.33 3.68
C LYS A 30 -21.38 -9.50 2.80
N ASN A 31 -20.43 -10.29 3.29
CA ASN A 31 -19.87 -11.42 2.54
C ASN A 31 -20.79 -12.65 2.43
N ARG A 32 -22.00 -12.61 3.01
CA ARG A 32 -22.96 -13.73 2.97
C ARG A 32 -24.11 -13.52 1.96
N LYS A 33 -24.53 -12.28 1.73
CA LYS A 33 -25.64 -11.93 0.82
C LYS A 33 -25.41 -10.55 0.21
N ILE A 34 -25.82 -10.38 -1.05
CA ILE A 34 -25.56 -9.17 -1.85
C ILE A 34 -26.24 -7.92 -1.26
N LEU A 35 -27.43 -8.06 -0.66
CA LEU A 35 -28.19 -6.92 -0.12
C LEU A 35 -28.53 -7.19 1.36
N THR A 36 -27.81 -6.52 2.26
CA THR A 36 -27.94 -6.69 3.71
C THR A 36 -28.14 -5.34 4.38
N LEU A 37 -28.74 -5.34 5.58
CA LEU A 37 -28.85 -4.14 6.41
C LEU A 37 -27.47 -3.51 6.69
N ALA A 38 -26.42 -4.33 6.73
CA ALA A 38 -25.03 -3.89 6.85
C ALA A 38 -24.56 -3.01 5.68
N LEU A 39 -25.06 -3.26 4.46
CA LEU A 39 -24.75 -2.45 3.28
C LEU A 39 -25.43 -1.08 3.35
N VAL A 40 -26.70 -1.04 3.78
CA VAL A 40 -27.43 0.22 3.99
C VAL A 40 -26.77 1.05 5.09
N LYS A 41 -26.43 0.41 6.22
CA LYS A 41 -25.70 1.07 7.32
C LYS A 41 -24.38 1.66 6.84
N HIS A 42 -23.63 0.91 6.03
CA HIS A 42 -22.36 1.37 5.48
C HIS A 42 -22.54 2.58 4.55
N LEU A 43 -23.57 2.57 3.70
CA LEU A 43 -23.90 3.72 2.85
C LEU A 43 -24.22 4.98 3.66
N LEU A 44 -24.96 4.82 4.76
CA LEU A 44 -25.27 5.94 5.67
C LEU A 44 -24.02 6.48 6.36
N ILE A 45 -23.06 5.62 6.71
CA ILE A 45 -21.76 6.04 7.28
C ILE A 45 -21.00 6.90 6.26
N HIS A 46 -20.93 6.47 5.00
CA HIS A 46 -20.30 7.25 3.93
C HIS A 46 -20.98 8.61 3.73
N ALA A 47 -22.31 8.63 3.68
CA ALA A 47 -23.09 9.87 3.58
C ALA A 47 -22.77 10.81 4.74
N ALA A 48 -22.78 10.29 5.98
CA ALA A 48 -22.46 11.06 7.17
C ALA A 48 -21.02 11.60 7.16
N CYS A 49 -20.04 10.80 6.74
CA CYS A 49 -18.64 11.23 6.65
C CYS A 49 -18.46 12.37 5.66
N ILE A 50 -19.06 12.26 4.47
CA ILE A 50 -19.00 13.31 3.44
C ILE A 50 -19.67 14.59 3.96
N LEU A 51 -20.92 14.50 4.45
CA LEU A 51 -21.66 15.67 4.92
C LEU A 51 -20.98 16.36 6.11
N ALA A 52 -20.43 15.59 7.05
CA ALA A 52 -19.72 16.13 8.21
C ALA A 52 -18.42 16.85 7.80
N LEU A 53 -17.58 16.24 6.96
CA LEU A 53 -16.31 16.84 6.54
C LEU A 53 -16.51 18.09 5.68
N PHE A 54 -17.60 18.16 4.92
CA PHE A 54 -17.96 19.32 4.11
C PHE A 54 -18.86 20.33 4.83
N LEU A 55 -19.27 20.06 6.09
CA LEU A 55 -20.21 20.90 6.84
C LEU A 55 -21.47 21.22 6.02
N PHE A 56 -22.01 20.20 5.33
CA PHE A 56 -23.16 20.30 4.40
C PHE A 56 -22.96 21.24 3.19
N ASN A 57 -21.76 21.80 3.01
CA ASN A 57 -21.41 22.68 1.90
C ASN A 57 -20.72 21.90 0.77
N ILE A 58 -21.49 21.02 0.13
CA ILE A 58 -21.07 20.24 -1.04
C ILE A 58 -22.25 20.13 -2.01
N ASP A 59 -21.95 19.99 -3.30
CA ASP A 59 -22.95 19.61 -4.29
C ASP A 59 -23.55 18.24 -3.94
N TYR A 60 -24.84 18.19 -3.62
CA TYR A 60 -25.54 16.96 -3.26
C TYR A 60 -25.57 15.94 -4.40
N LEU A 61 -25.43 16.37 -5.67
CA LEU A 61 -25.29 15.46 -6.79
C LEU A 61 -23.99 14.64 -6.67
N VAL A 62 -22.89 15.26 -6.24
CA VAL A 62 -21.62 14.57 -5.98
C VAL A 62 -21.79 13.53 -4.87
N VAL A 63 -22.50 13.88 -3.80
CA VAL A 63 -22.79 12.94 -2.70
C VAL A 63 -23.58 11.74 -3.23
N ILE A 64 -24.65 11.96 -3.99
CA ILE A 64 -25.48 10.89 -4.56
C ILE A 64 -24.65 10.00 -5.49
N VAL A 65 -23.84 10.57 -6.38
CA VAL A 65 -22.99 9.81 -7.30
C VAL A 65 -22.00 8.93 -6.54
N ILE A 66 -21.35 9.46 -5.51
CA ILE A 66 -20.41 8.69 -4.67
C ILE A 66 -21.15 7.56 -3.96
N LEU A 67 -22.31 7.83 -3.36
CA LEU A 67 -23.08 6.80 -2.65
C LEU A 67 -23.56 5.68 -3.58
N VAL A 68 -24.14 6.03 -4.73
CA VAL A 68 -24.63 5.03 -5.69
C VAL A 68 -23.48 4.22 -6.26
N SER A 69 -22.39 4.85 -6.66
CA SER A 69 -21.22 4.14 -7.19
C SER A 69 -20.55 3.26 -6.13
N HIS A 70 -20.42 3.73 -4.89
CA HIS A 70 -19.91 2.93 -3.76
C HIS A 70 -20.75 1.67 -3.58
N LEU A 71 -22.08 1.81 -3.53
CA LEU A 71 -23.00 0.68 -3.44
C LEU A 71 -22.79 -0.33 -4.58
N LEU A 72 -22.66 0.14 -5.82
CA LEU A 72 -22.47 -0.72 -6.99
C LEU A 72 -21.11 -1.44 -6.96
N ILE A 73 -20.04 -0.75 -6.57
CA ILE A 73 -18.69 -1.31 -6.45
C ILE A 73 -18.66 -2.39 -5.35
N ASP A 74 -19.21 -2.08 -4.17
CA ASP A 74 -19.33 -3.02 -3.04
C ASP A 74 -20.12 -4.28 -3.44
N MET A 75 -21.25 -4.11 -4.13
CA MET A 75 -22.05 -5.23 -4.64
C MET A 75 -21.28 -6.07 -5.65
N GLY A 76 -20.51 -5.43 -6.54
CA GLY A 76 -19.64 -6.10 -7.50
C GLY A 76 -18.57 -6.95 -6.83
N LYS A 77 -17.89 -6.40 -5.82
CA LYS A 77 -16.89 -7.08 -4.99
C LYS A 77 -17.49 -8.28 -4.24
N ILE A 78 -18.64 -8.09 -3.58
CA ILE A 78 -19.35 -9.17 -2.88
C ILE A 78 -19.73 -10.28 -3.87
N GLY A 79 -20.27 -9.92 -5.03
CA GLY A 79 -20.60 -10.87 -6.10
C GLY A 79 -19.39 -11.67 -6.58
N TYR A 80 -18.24 -11.02 -6.75
CA TYR A 80 -16.98 -11.68 -7.11
C TYR A 80 -16.52 -12.66 -6.02
N HIS A 81 -16.52 -12.26 -4.75
CA HIS A 81 -16.15 -13.15 -3.64
C HIS A 81 -17.07 -14.36 -3.52
N LEU A 82 -18.38 -14.20 -3.71
CA LEU A 82 -19.34 -15.30 -3.70
C LEU A 82 -19.08 -16.29 -4.87
N ARG A 83 -18.75 -15.78 -6.06
CA ARG A 83 -18.39 -16.61 -7.21
C ARG A 83 -17.08 -17.38 -6.97
N LEU A 84 -16.06 -16.71 -6.42
CA LEU A 84 -14.80 -17.36 -6.06
C LEU A 84 -15.00 -18.47 -5.04
N ARG A 85 -15.78 -18.21 -3.98
CA ARG A 85 -16.07 -19.23 -2.97
C ARG A 85 -16.77 -20.45 -3.57
N LYS A 86 -17.77 -20.24 -4.43
CA LYS A 86 -18.45 -21.34 -5.14
C LYS A 86 -17.51 -22.11 -6.08
N ALA A 87 -16.56 -21.43 -6.73
CA ALA A 87 -15.55 -22.08 -7.57
C ALA A 87 -14.61 -22.95 -6.72
N GLN A 88 -14.17 -22.45 -5.56
CA GLN A 88 -13.31 -23.18 -4.63
C GLN A 88 -14.03 -24.37 -3.96
N GLU A 89 -15.33 -24.25 -3.69
CA GLU A 89 -16.15 -25.38 -3.23
C GLU A 89 -16.27 -26.48 -4.28
N ARG A 90 -16.19 -26.15 -5.58
CA ARG A 90 -16.20 -27.11 -6.70
C ARG A 90 -14.83 -27.72 -6.99
N ASP A 91 -13.77 -26.94 -6.81
CA ASP A 91 -12.38 -27.37 -6.99
C ASP A 91 -11.54 -26.93 -5.79
N PRO A 92 -11.41 -27.79 -4.76
CA PRO A 92 -10.63 -27.50 -3.56
C PRO A 92 -9.14 -27.28 -3.84
N GLY A 93 -8.63 -27.70 -5.01
CA GLY A 93 -7.23 -27.54 -5.43
C GLY A 93 -6.92 -26.20 -6.10
N MET A 94 -7.93 -25.36 -6.34
CA MET A 94 -7.75 -24.06 -7.01
C MET A 94 -6.90 -23.09 -6.17
N ASP A 95 -5.78 -22.62 -6.72
CA ASP A 95 -4.99 -21.54 -6.08
C ASP A 95 -5.78 -20.21 -6.13
N VAL A 96 -6.19 -19.76 -4.95
CA VAL A 96 -6.90 -18.50 -4.72
C VAL A 96 -6.12 -17.55 -3.82
N GLN A 97 -4.87 -17.86 -3.46
CA GLN A 97 -4.14 -17.14 -2.40
C GLN A 97 -4.06 -15.63 -2.65
N HIS A 98 -3.87 -15.21 -3.90
CA HIS A 98 -3.65 -13.81 -4.28
C HIS A 98 -4.93 -13.08 -4.74
N ARG A 99 -6.00 -13.82 -5.07
CA ARG A 99 -7.23 -13.25 -5.66
C ARG A 99 -7.97 -12.27 -4.74
N PRO A 100 -8.03 -12.47 -3.40
CA PRO A 100 -8.65 -11.51 -2.49
C PRO A 100 -7.92 -10.17 -2.44
N LEU A 101 -6.59 -10.18 -2.50
CA LEU A 101 -5.79 -8.97 -2.51
C LEU A 101 -6.01 -8.15 -3.79
N ILE A 102 -6.04 -8.83 -4.94
CA ILE A 102 -6.34 -8.18 -6.22
C ILE A 102 -7.75 -7.60 -6.22
N ALA A 103 -8.75 -8.34 -5.71
CA ALA A 103 -10.12 -7.84 -5.60
C ALA A 103 -10.22 -6.61 -4.71
N PHE A 104 -9.52 -6.60 -3.57
CA PHE A 104 -9.41 -5.44 -2.69
C PHE A 104 -8.74 -4.25 -3.39
N ALA A 105 -7.65 -4.47 -4.13
CA ALA A 105 -6.96 -3.41 -4.85
C ALA A 105 -7.82 -2.79 -5.96
N LEU A 106 -8.53 -3.63 -6.74
CA LEU A 106 -9.44 -3.19 -7.79
C LEU A 106 -10.64 -2.41 -7.23
N ASP A 107 -11.17 -2.87 -6.10
CA ASP A 107 -12.24 -2.18 -5.37
C ASP A 107 -11.81 -0.78 -4.92
N GLN A 108 -10.65 -0.64 -4.27
CA GLN A 108 -10.16 0.68 -3.86
C GLN A 108 -9.82 1.58 -5.06
N ALA A 109 -9.27 1.01 -6.14
CA ALA A 109 -9.02 1.76 -7.36
C ALA A 109 -10.32 2.30 -7.99
N ALA A 110 -11.38 1.49 -8.04
CA ALA A 110 -12.68 1.93 -8.55
C ALA A 110 -13.27 3.09 -7.74
N HIS A 111 -13.21 3.03 -6.40
CA HIS A 111 -13.65 4.12 -5.53
C HIS A 111 -12.83 5.40 -5.75
N VAL A 112 -11.51 5.29 -5.83
CA VAL A 112 -10.63 6.45 -6.10
C VAL A 112 -10.93 7.08 -7.45
N VAL A 113 -11.19 6.28 -8.50
CA VAL A 113 -11.57 6.80 -9.82
C VAL A 113 -12.85 7.62 -9.75
N VAL A 114 -13.88 7.15 -9.04
CA VAL A 114 -15.12 7.92 -8.83
C VAL A 114 -14.82 9.22 -8.08
N ILE A 115 -14.05 9.15 -6.99
CA ILE A 115 -13.70 10.34 -6.19
C ILE A 115 -12.96 11.38 -7.03
N VAL A 116 -12.00 10.95 -7.84
CA VAL A 116 -11.24 11.82 -8.75
C VAL A 116 -12.14 12.41 -9.83
N ALA A 117 -13.07 11.64 -10.39
CA ALA A 117 -14.06 12.15 -11.36
C ALA A 117 -14.99 13.20 -10.73
N CYS A 118 -15.51 12.94 -9.53
CA CYS A 118 -16.32 13.89 -8.77
C CYS A 118 -15.53 15.16 -8.39
N TRP A 119 -14.26 15.02 -8.04
CA TRP A 119 -13.37 16.15 -7.79
C TRP A 119 -13.17 17.00 -9.04
N ALA A 120 -12.87 16.38 -10.18
CA ALA A 120 -12.68 17.07 -11.45
C ALA A 120 -13.96 17.79 -11.88
N TRP A 121 -15.12 17.15 -11.69
CA TRP A 121 -16.43 17.76 -11.91
C TRP A 121 -16.64 19.02 -11.04
N THR A 122 -16.42 18.89 -9.74
CA THR A 122 -16.65 19.98 -8.77
C THR A 122 -15.72 21.17 -8.97
N THR A 123 -14.47 20.90 -9.39
CA THR A 123 -13.43 21.93 -9.53
C THR A 123 -13.28 22.46 -10.96
N GLY A 124 -13.87 21.80 -11.94
CA GLY A 124 -13.64 22.07 -13.37
C GLY A 124 -12.24 21.71 -13.87
N GLN A 125 -11.41 21.04 -13.06
CA GLN A 125 -10.01 20.75 -13.36
C GLN A 125 -9.82 19.50 -14.25
N TYR A 126 -10.64 19.36 -15.29
CA TYR A 126 -10.56 18.22 -16.22
C TYR A 126 -9.21 18.10 -16.92
N SER A 127 -8.58 19.24 -17.21
CA SER A 127 -7.26 19.27 -17.86
C SER A 127 -6.20 18.56 -17.03
N ALA A 128 -6.30 18.56 -15.70
CA ALA A 128 -5.37 17.89 -14.80
C ALA A 128 -5.40 16.35 -14.94
N LEU A 129 -6.52 15.76 -15.38
CA LEU A 129 -6.64 14.30 -15.57
C LEU A 129 -5.83 13.79 -16.76
N GLY A 130 -5.55 14.66 -17.74
CA GLY A 130 -4.78 14.33 -18.95
C GLY A 130 -3.33 14.80 -18.91
N GLN A 131 -2.91 15.53 -17.86
CA GLN A 131 -1.52 15.97 -17.76
C GLN A 131 -0.61 14.79 -17.42
N PRO A 132 0.55 14.65 -18.10
CA PRO A 132 1.54 13.66 -17.70
C PRO A 132 2.03 13.97 -16.29
N LEU A 133 2.35 12.92 -15.53
CA LEU A 133 2.96 13.07 -14.21
C LEU A 133 4.28 13.85 -14.35
N PRO A 134 4.56 14.82 -13.44
CA PRO A 134 5.83 15.52 -13.41
C PRO A 134 7.02 14.55 -13.33
N ALA A 135 8.14 14.89 -13.99
CA ALA A 135 9.34 14.05 -13.99
C ALA A 135 9.85 13.70 -12.58
N LYS A 136 9.69 14.61 -11.61
CA LYS A 136 9.99 14.37 -10.19
C LYS A 136 9.24 13.14 -9.63
N ILE A 137 7.98 12.95 -10.01
CA ILE A 137 7.20 11.78 -9.59
C ILE A 137 7.78 10.50 -10.22
N TRP A 138 8.11 10.53 -11.51
CA TRP A 138 8.73 9.41 -12.20
C TRP A 138 10.08 9.01 -11.60
N ILE A 139 10.92 9.99 -11.25
CA ILE A 139 12.21 9.75 -10.59
C ILE A 139 11.99 9.00 -9.26
N VAL A 140 11.04 9.46 -8.44
CA VAL A 140 10.70 8.79 -7.18
C VAL A 140 10.19 7.37 -7.43
N LEU A 141 9.26 7.18 -8.38
CA LEU A 141 8.73 5.86 -8.72
C LEU A 141 9.82 4.90 -9.17
N VAL A 142 10.70 5.33 -10.07
CA VAL A 142 11.84 4.52 -10.55
C VAL A 142 12.78 4.16 -9.40
N ALA A 143 13.06 5.09 -8.48
CA ALA A 143 13.90 4.82 -7.31
C ALA A 143 13.29 3.74 -6.40
N TYR A 144 12.00 3.84 -6.08
CA TYR A 144 11.30 2.80 -5.29
C TYR A 144 11.24 1.46 -6.02
N LEU A 145 11.01 1.47 -7.34
CA LEU A 145 11.05 0.25 -8.15
C LEU A 145 12.45 -0.39 -8.14
N ALA A 146 13.51 0.39 -8.31
CA ALA A 146 14.89 -0.11 -8.30
C ALA A 146 15.25 -0.79 -6.97
N VAL A 147 14.88 -0.20 -5.83
CA VAL A 147 15.14 -0.80 -4.51
C VAL A 147 14.16 -1.92 -4.13
N SER A 148 13.15 -2.22 -4.96
CA SER A 148 12.17 -3.26 -4.66
C SER A 148 12.65 -4.66 -5.07
N LEU A 149 12.08 -5.23 -6.13
CA LEU A 149 12.43 -6.54 -6.68
C LEU A 149 13.84 -6.58 -7.28
N PRO A 150 14.30 -5.60 -8.09
CA PRO A 150 15.63 -5.66 -8.71
C PRO A 150 16.76 -5.75 -7.67
N ALA A 151 16.75 -4.86 -6.66
CA ALA A 151 17.70 -4.93 -5.56
C ALA A 151 17.60 -6.25 -4.79
N SER A 152 16.39 -6.77 -4.53
CA SER A 152 16.21 -8.06 -3.85
C SER A 152 16.88 -9.21 -4.61
N VAL A 153 16.69 -9.25 -5.94
CA VAL A 153 17.29 -10.25 -6.82
C VAL A 153 18.81 -10.12 -6.79
N PHE A 154 19.34 -8.91 -6.98
CA PHE A 154 20.78 -8.65 -6.95
C PHE A 154 21.42 -9.08 -5.63
N ILE A 155 20.85 -8.66 -4.49
CA ILE A 155 21.33 -9.03 -3.15
C ILE A 155 21.32 -10.54 -3.00
N SER A 156 20.22 -11.22 -3.38
CA SER A 156 20.10 -12.67 -3.28
C SER A 156 21.19 -13.41 -4.07
N ILE A 157 21.57 -12.91 -5.25
CA ILE A 157 22.66 -13.46 -6.05
C ILE A 157 24.00 -13.26 -5.35
N CYS A 158 24.26 -12.06 -4.83
CA CYS A 158 25.52 -11.76 -4.15
C CYS A 158 25.73 -12.63 -2.90
N VAL A 159 24.67 -12.80 -2.09
CA VAL A 159 24.79 -13.50 -0.81
C VAL A 159 24.60 -15.01 -0.90
N LYS A 160 24.15 -15.53 -2.04
CA LYS A 160 23.80 -16.95 -2.24
C LYS A 160 24.87 -17.94 -1.77
N ARG A 161 26.15 -17.61 -1.96
CA ARG A 161 27.26 -18.51 -1.57
C ARG A 161 27.40 -18.71 -0.06
N TRP A 162 26.78 -17.85 0.74
CA TRP A 162 26.75 -17.89 2.21
C TRP A 162 25.35 -18.20 2.75
N GLU A 163 24.40 -18.58 1.88
CA GLU A 163 23.04 -18.91 2.27
C GLU A 163 23.03 -20.23 3.06
N GLU A 164 22.66 -20.17 4.33
CA GLU A 164 22.44 -21.35 5.17
C GLU A 164 20.98 -21.80 5.05
N PRO A 165 20.70 -23.12 5.01
CA PRO A 165 19.34 -23.64 4.96
C PRO A 165 18.58 -23.22 6.21
N VAL A 166 17.57 -22.36 6.03
CA VAL A 166 16.74 -21.86 7.13
C VAL A 166 15.75 -22.94 7.56
N THR A 167 16.05 -23.66 8.64
CA THR A 167 15.10 -24.57 9.28
C THR A 167 14.21 -23.80 10.26
N GLY A 168 12.95 -23.57 9.89
CA GLY A 168 11.97 -22.86 10.72
C GLY A 168 11.87 -21.36 10.43
N GLY A 169 10.66 -20.82 10.50
CA GLY A 169 10.35 -19.41 10.21
C GLY A 169 9.24 -19.22 9.18
N LEU A 170 8.74 -17.99 9.05
CA LEU A 170 7.72 -17.64 8.08
C LEU A 170 8.30 -17.62 6.65
N PRO A 171 7.70 -18.35 5.68
CA PRO A 171 8.15 -18.31 4.29
C PRO A 171 8.20 -16.88 3.75
N ASN A 172 9.30 -16.52 3.07
CA ASN A 172 9.53 -15.20 2.46
C ASN A 172 9.55 -13.99 3.42
N ALA A 173 9.51 -14.17 4.75
CA ALA A 173 9.52 -13.04 5.68
C ALA A 173 10.76 -12.15 5.50
N GLY A 174 11.95 -12.74 5.28
CA GLY A 174 13.18 -11.98 5.03
C GLY A 174 13.11 -11.08 3.77
N LYS A 175 12.42 -11.53 2.71
CA LYS A 175 12.21 -10.71 1.50
C LYS A 175 11.32 -9.51 1.79
N LEU A 176 10.24 -9.72 2.54
CA LEU A 176 9.31 -8.64 2.93
C LEU A 176 9.99 -7.64 3.88
N ILE A 177 10.71 -8.13 4.89
CA ILE A 177 11.47 -7.29 5.82
C ILE A 177 12.47 -6.42 5.05
N GLY A 178 13.26 -7.04 4.15
CA GLY A 178 14.23 -6.31 3.35
C GLY A 178 13.59 -5.25 2.43
N LEU A 179 12.41 -5.53 1.86
CA LEU A 179 11.66 -4.55 1.06
C LEU A 179 11.22 -3.35 1.91
N ILE A 180 10.63 -3.61 3.09
CA ILE A 180 10.17 -2.57 4.01
C ILE A 180 11.34 -1.70 4.46
N GLU A 181 12.46 -2.30 4.84
CA GLU A 181 13.66 -1.58 5.26
C GLU A 181 14.18 -0.66 4.17
N ARG A 182 14.35 -1.16 2.94
CA ARG A 182 14.83 -0.33 1.82
C ARG A 182 13.85 0.78 1.48
N ALA A 183 12.54 0.53 1.54
CA ALA A 183 11.54 1.57 1.34
C ALA A 183 11.64 2.67 2.42
N LEU A 184 11.84 2.31 3.70
CA LEU A 184 12.04 3.26 4.78
C LEU A 184 13.34 4.07 4.61
N VAL A 185 14.46 3.40 4.34
CA VAL A 185 15.75 4.05 4.11
C VAL A 185 15.68 5.02 2.94
N LEU A 186 15.11 4.60 1.80
CA LEU A 186 14.92 5.48 0.64
C LEU A 186 14.05 6.69 1.00
N SER A 187 12.96 6.48 1.77
CA SER A 187 12.10 7.57 2.23
C SER A 187 12.86 8.58 3.09
N PHE A 188 13.71 8.11 4.02
CA PHE A 188 14.52 8.99 4.86
C PHE A 188 15.57 9.75 4.06
N ILE A 189 16.16 9.14 3.02
CA ILE A 189 17.08 9.84 2.11
C ILE A 189 16.35 10.96 1.36
N LEU A 190 15.20 10.66 0.77
CA LEU A 190 14.40 11.66 0.03
C LEU A 190 13.92 12.82 0.92
N GLN A 191 13.77 12.58 2.23
CA GLN A 191 13.45 13.60 3.25
C GLN A 191 14.70 14.31 3.82
N GLY A 192 15.91 13.89 3.47
CA GLY A 192 17.15 14.42 4.02
C GLY A 192 17.44 14.02 5.48
N SER A 193 16.74 13.01 6.02
CA SER A 193 16.85 12.58 7.42
C SER A 193 17.88 11.46 7.60
N LEU A 194 19.17 11.80 7.57
CA LEU A 194 20.25 10.84 7.80
C LEU A 194 20.18 10.21 9.21
N ALA A 195 19.69 10.95 10.21
CA ALA A 195 19.52 10.46 11.57
C ALA A 195 18.54 9.27 11.64
N ALA A 196 17.44 9.31 10.88
CA ALA A 196 16.46 8.22 10.84
C ALA A 196 17.03 6.93 10.24
N ILE A 197 17.94 7.04 9.27
CA ILE A 197 18.67 5.90 8.71
C ILE A 197 19.57 5.28 9.78
N GLY A 198 20.33 6.11 10.50
CA GLY A 198 21.19 5.66 11.60
C GLY A 198 20.41 4.97 12.72
N PHE A 199 19.24 5.53 13.09
CA PHE A 199 18.34 4.92 14.07
C PHE A 199 17.84 3.53 13.62
N LEU A 200 17.39 3.41 12.37
CA LEU A 200 16.93 2.12 11.82
C LEU A 200 18.05 1.06 11.84
N MET A 201 19.27 1.45 11.48
CA MET A 201 20.44 0.56 11.52
C MET A 201 20.79 0.13 12.95
N ALA A 202 20.77 1.07 13.90
CA ALA A 202 21.04 0.78 15.31
C ALA A 202 19.99 -0.16 15.90
N ALA A 203 18.70 0.10 15.66
CA ALA A 203 17.60 -0.75 16.11
C ALA A 203 17.74 -2.18 15.58
N LYS A 204 18.08 -2.34 14.30
CA LYS A 204 18.32 -3.66 13.69
C LYS A 204 19.51 -4.39 14.32
N SER A 205 20.57 -3.65 14.67
CA SER A 205 21.75 -4.22 15.32
C SER A 205 21.45 -4.69 16.74
N ILE A 206 20.64 -3.96 17.51
CA ILE A 206 20.24 -4.33 18.88
C ILE A 206 19.43 -5.62 18.89
N LEU A 207 18.47 -5.78 17.98
CA LEU A 207 17.62 -6.97 17.87
C LEU A 207 18.40 -8.26 17.56
N ARG A 208 19.64 -8.11 17.11
CA ARG A 208 20.53 -9.21 16.69
C ARG A 208 21.48 -9.69 17.80
N ILE A 209 21.68 -8.89 18.85
CA ILE A 209 22.65 -9.19 19.93
C ILE A 209 22.25 -10.46 20.72
N GLY A 210 20.96 -10.84 20.70
CA GLY A 210 20.46 -12.06 21.35
C GLY A 210 20.81 -13.39 20.65
N ASP A 211 21.24 -13.35 19.38
CA ASP A 211 21.46 -14.52 18.52
C ASP A 211 22.95 -14.98 18.49
N LEU A 212 23.71 -14.84 19.57
CA LEU A 212 25.17 -15.09 19.59
C LEU A 212 25.58 -16.23 20.55
N ARG A 213 24.75 -17.28 20.69
CA ARG A 213 25.00 -18.35 21.67
C ARG A 213 25.73 -19.58 21.11
N ASP A 214 25.58 -19.90 19.82
CA ASP A 214 26.20 -21.06 19.16
C ASP A 214 26.84 -20.71 17.78
N ASP A 215 27.83 -21.48 17.32
CA ASP A 215 28.54 -21.28 16.03
C ASP A 215 27.62 -21.19 14.80
N LYS A 216 26.49 -21.92 14.82
CA LYS A 216 25.46 -21.85 13.76
C LYS A 216 24.77 -20.49 13.75
N ASP A 217 24.55 -19.90 14.92
CA ASP A 217 23.94 -18.58 15.04
C ASP A 217 24.94 -17.48 14.66
N HIS A 218 26.24 -17.70 14.84
CA HIS A 218 27.29 -16.81 14.34
C HIS A 218 27.31 -16.69 12.81
N ARG A 219 27.34 -17.81 12.08
CA ARG A 219 27.34 -17.79 10.59
C ARG A 219 26.06 -17.18 10.02
N LYS A 220 24.92 -17.48 10.62
CA LYS A 220 23.62 -16.85 10.31
C LYS A 220 23.68 -15.34 10.58
N THR A 221 24.36 -14.95 11.65
CA THR A 221 24.53 -13.56 12.02
C THR A 221 25.35 -12.80 10.98
N GLU A 222 26.47 -13.35 10.55
CA GLU A 222 27.30 -12.73 9.52
C GLU A 222 26.57 -12.63 8.17
N TYR A 223 25.88 -13.70 7.75
CA TYR A 223 25.10 -13.73 6.50
C TYR A 223 24.09 -12.58 6.42
N ILE A 224 23.27 -12.42 7.47
CA ILE A 224 22.27 -11.35 7.52
C ILE A 224 22.95 -9.98 7.60
N LEU A 225 24.12 -9.86 8.25
CA LEU A 225 24.83 -8.59 8.40
C LEU A 225 25.34 -8.11 7.03
N ILE A 226 25.99 -9.01 6.29
CA ILE A 226 26.46 -8.76 4.93
C ILE A 226 25.28 -8.37 4.03
N GLY A 227 24.19 -9.14 4.07
CA GLY A 227 22.98 -8.85 3.28
C GLY A 227 22.37 -7.49 3.62
N THR A 228 22.36 -7.13 4.90
CA THR A 228 21.87 -5.83 5.37
C THR A 228 22.77 -4.70 4.87
N LEU A 229 24.08 -4.76 5.10
CA LEU A 229 25.01 -3.72 4.67
C LEU A 229 24.93 -3.48 3.15
N LEU A 230 24.92 -4.56 2.36
CA LEU A 230 24.76 -4.48 0.91
C LEU A 230 23.42 -3.83 0.51
N SER A 231 22.32 -4.23 1.16
CA SER A 231 20.98 -3.67 0.95
C SER A 231 20.93 -2.16 1.23
N PHE A 232 21.53 -1.73 2.35
CA PHE A 232 21.63 -0.31 2.70
C PHE A 232 22.49 0.46 1.71
N SER A 233 23.66 -0.06 1.32
CA SER A 233 24.53 0.59 0.33
C SER A 233 23.83 0.85 -1.00
N ILE A 234 23.14 -0.16 -1.56
CA ILE A 234 22.39 -0.02 -2.81
C ILE A 234 21.29 1.04 -2.68
N THR A 235 20.59 1.04 -1.54
CA THR A 235 19.49 1.99 -1.29
C THR A 235 20.00 3.42 -1.15
N ILE A 236 21.13 3.62 -0.45
CA ILE A 236 21.79 4.92 -0.30
C ILE A 236 22.23 5.46 -1.67
N ILE A 237 22.92 4.66 -2.47
CA ILE A 237 23.36 5.06 -3.81
C ILE A 237 22.14 5.43 -4.68
N THR A 238 21.10 4.59 -4.68
CA THR A 238 19.88 4.85 -5.45
C THR A 238 19.19 6.15 -5.01
N GLY A 239 19.10 6.39 -3.70
CA GLY A 239 18.51 7.61 -3.16
C GLY A 239 19.30 8.88 -3.51
N ILE A 240 20.63 8.82 -3.46
CA ILE A 240 21.50 9.93 -3.88
C ILE A 240 21.30 10.24 -5.36
N ILE A 241 21.28 9.21 -6.21
CA ILE A 241 21.02 9.37 -7.65
C ILE A 241 19.63 10.00 -7.88
N ALA A 242 18.60 9.53 -7.17
CA ALA A 242 17.25 10.09 -7.28
C ALA A 242 17.21 11.57 -6.88
N LEU A 243 17.84 11.94 -5.76
CA LEU A 243 17.94 13.34 -5.32
C LEU A 243 18.65 14.21 -6.35
N TYR A 244 19.74 13.72 -6.94
CA TYR A 244 20.47 14.43 -8.01
C TYR A 244 19.56 14.73 -9.20
N PHE A 245 18.81 13.74 -9.70
CA PHE A 245 17.86 13.95 -10.80
C PHE A 245 16.69 14.86 -10.42
N ILE A 246 16.20 14.80 -9.18
CA ILE A 246 15.14 15.70 -8.68
C ILE A 246 15.64 17.15 -8.70
N GLN A 247 16.89 17.41 -8.31
CA GLN A 247 17.49 18.75 -8.31
C GLN A 247 17.74 19.28 -9.73
N LEU A 248 18.05 18.41 -10.70
CA LEU A 248 18.18 18.78 -12.11
C LEU A 248 16.85 19.08 -12.79
N THR A 249 15.74 18.62 -12.21
CA THR A 249 14.40 18.83 -12.77
C THR A 249 13.80 20.13 -12.22
N PRO A 250 13.44 21.10 -13.07
CA PRO A 250 12.81 22.35 -12.62
C PRO A 250 11.50 22.10 -11.86
#